data_AF-A0A3R6NW49-F1
#
_entry.id   AF-A0A3R6NW49-F1
#
_cell.length_a   1.000
_cell.length_b   1.000
_cell.length_c   1.000
_cell.angle_alpha   90.00
_cell.angle_beta   90.00
_cell.angle_gamma   90.00
#
_symmetry.space_group_name_H-M   'P 1'
#
loop_
_entity.id
_entity.type
_entity.pdbx_description
1 polymer ?
#
loop_
_entity_poly.entity_id
_entity_poly.type
_entity_poly.pdbx_seq_one_letter_code
_entity_poly.pdbx_strand_id
1 'polypeptide(L)'
;MFDVNDNTMTDEFAITKTTQDEVMADMDPMIAFDEESQRLVVYYTKIDYDEQSYEHGNNGDVIVDEDADSDSEVTTYGDIINGYNAIACRMATLKNGALEWDSADPEDPELYGQRLLDLGVPARIEETETEVPGETVEIEDENGETVTRTITETKKTSDVIVDEMIDPRVVDSDSISYNGLSLYAYTTDADANLETSDDQRLYLQIYNFRQDEFHHPIQITGDSVGDSRPKFVRCKGMTYLYWLHDGDIQYLNVSDIVSSLNSDSSYLKETQVSMPDGSTRPMYIINKYENDPVVTAIRHQQEVSEDGSVAENKISEYDVQANDNSMYVIWSALGTSQKDEDKSGAENVVRETQLYGAYCEPELESVSTAYTFEDDDTKTYRFATGKDKTTYPVSFTALKDTTLEDGSTLSAGDVFTFDYKKQEDLNGQTGVVSAGDPAKIKRSVPVTAMDGQNRFSLPMDRETTTRIFPSGWMRTEIFAPSLSKENRNSMTTMSSKWMKAICRCMRRLL
;
A
#
# COMPACT_ATOMS: atom_id res chain seq x y z
N MET A 1 15.22 -14.94 -17.37
CA MET A 1 14.81 -15.70 -16.18
C MET A 1 16.06 -16.31 -15.56
N PHE A 2 16.28 -16.12 -14.25
CA PHE A 2 17.45 -16.63 -13.54
C PHE A 2 17.21 -18.08 -13.13
N ASP A 3 18.03 -19.02 -13.60
CA ASP A 3 17.99 -20.40 -13.13
C ASP A 3 18.84 -20.53 -11.87
N VAL A 4 18.16 -20.75 -10.74
CA VAL A 4 18.78 -20.91 -9.42
C VAL A 4 19.65 -22.16 -9.29
N ASN A 5 19.48 -23.15 -10.17
CA ASN A 5 20.20 -24.42 -10.11
C ASN A 5 21.57 -24.34 -10.79
N ASP A 6 21.69 -23.55 -11.85
CA ASP A 6 22.95 -23.37 -12.59
C ASP A 6 23.53 -21.94 -12.53
N ASN A 7 22.81 -21.01 -11.90
CA ASN A 7 23.13 -19.58 -11.79
C ASN A 7 23.30 -18.89 -13.15
N THR A 8 22.55 -19.33 -14.17
CA THR A 8 22.56 -18.70 -15.49
C THR A 8 21.32 -17.83 -15.71
N MET A 9 21.47 -16.82 -16.57
CA MET A 9 20.35 -16.06 -17.12
C MET A 9 20.01 -16.62 -18.49
N THR A 10 18.72 -16.74 -18.80
CA THR A 10 18.27 -16.89 -20.19
C THR A 10 18.69 -15.67 -21.02
N ASP A 11 18.61 -15.79 -22.34
CA ASP A 11 18.81 -14.68 -23.27
C ASP A 11 17.93 -13.48 -22.89
N GLU A 12 18.48 -12.28 -23.10
CA GLU A 12 17.77 -11.02 -22.94
C GLU A 12 16.63 -10.91 -23.96
N PHE A 13 15.54 -10.26 -23.56
CA PHE A 13 14.43 -9.97 -24.45
C PHE A 13 13.78 -8.65 -24.06
N ALA A 14 13.23 -7.94 -25.03
CA ALA A 14 12.56 -6.66 -24.80
C ALA A 14 11.12 -6.86 -24.32
N ILE A 15 10.75 -6.19 -23.22
CA ILE A 15 9.37 -6.16 -22.70
C ILE A 15 8.58 -5.04 -23.39
N THR A 16 9.19 -3.92 -23.69
CA THR A 16 8.57 -2.83 -24.45
C THR A 16 9.15 -2.78 -25.86
N LYS A 17 8.54 -2.00 -26.75
CA LYS A 17 8.98 -1.87 -28.13
C LYS A 17 8.99 -0.40 -28.52
N THR A 18 10.18 0.15 -28.72
CA THR A 18 10.36 1.48 -29.28
C THR A 18 10.08 1.47 -30.78
N THR A 19 9.21 2.37 -31.26
CA THR A 19 9.04 2.62 -32.70
C THR A 19 9.96 3.75 -33.19
N GLN A 20 10.11 3.93 -34.50
CA GLN A 20 10.96 5.01 -35.03
C GLN A 20 10.42 6.42 -34.71
N ASP A 21 9.14 6.51 -34.38
CA ASP A 21 8.41 7.76 -34.11
C ASP A 21 8.18 7.96 -32.59
N GLU A 22 8.55 6.99 -31.74
CA GLU A 22 8.36 7.08 -30.29
C GLU A 22 9.57 7.74 -29.63
N VAL A 23 9.35 8.95 -29.09
CA VAL A 23 10.35 9.77 -28.37
C VAL A 23 10.28 9.58 -26.83
N MET A 24 9.48 8.62 -26.38
CA MET A 24 9.21 8.35 -24.97
C MET A 24 10.21 7.35 -24.38
N ALA A 25 10.53 7.47 -23.09
CA ALA A 25 11.19 6.40 -22.35
C ALA A 25 10.24 5.65 -21.45
N ASP A 26 10.51 4.34 -21.33
CA ASP A 26 9.91 3.47 -20.34
C ASP A 26 10.83 3.38 -19.13
N MET A 27 10.35 3.79 -17.96
CA MET A 27 11.14 3.87 -16.73
C MET A 27 10.48 3.15 -15.56
N ASP A 28 11.27 2.89 -14.53
CA ASP A 28 10.83 2.35 -13.23
C ASP A 28 9.96 1.08 -13.33
N PRO A 29 10.44 0.01 -14.00
CA PRO A 29 9.65 -1.19 -14.17
C PRO A 29 9.40 -1.90 -12.84
N MET A 30 8.12 -2.14 -12.54
CA MET A 30 7.66 -2.89 -11.38
C MET A 30 6.94 -4.15 -11.83
N ILE A 31 7.05 -5.25 -11.07
CA ILE A 31 6.47 -6.54 -11.47
C ILE A 31 5.67 -7.17 -10.34
N ALA A 32 4.47 -7.65 -10.68
CA ALA A 32 3.65 -8.51 -9.83
C ALA A 32 3.37 -9.82 -10.58
N PHE A 33 3.52 -10.95 -9.90
CA PHE A 33 3.26 -12.30 -10.42
C PHE A 33 2.34 -13.08 -9.47
N ASP A 34 1.29 -13.67 -10.03
CA ASP A 34 0.36 -14.53 -9.32
C ASP A 34 0.64 -16.00 -9.63
N GLU A 35 0.93 -16.77 -8.59
CA GLU A 35 1.28 -18.20 -8.71
C GLU A 35 0.06 -19.06 -9.11
N GLU A 36 -1.15 -18.70 -8.72
CA GLU A 36 -2.36 -19.49 -9.00
C GLU A 36 -2.71 -19.42 -10.50
N SER A 37 -2.77 -18.21 -11.04
CA SER A 37 -3.07 -17.96 -12.46
C SER A 37 -1.86 -18.08 -13.38
N GLN A 38 -0.64 -18.13 -12.82
CA GLN A 38 0.63 -18.04 -13.56
C GLN A 38 0.73 -16.78 -14.42
N ARG A 39 0.01 -15.71 -14.05
CA ARG A 39 0.03 -14.43 -14.75
C ARG A 39 0.98 -13.45 -14.07
N LEU A 40 1.64 -12.62 -14.87
CA LEU A 40 2.35 -11.44 -14.39
C LEU A 40 1.83 -10.18 -15.08
N VAL A 41 2.05 -9.07 -14.39
CA VAL A 41 1.91 -7.73 -14.92
C VAL A 41 3.20 -6.97 -14.63
N VAL A 42 3.70 -6.26 -15.65
CA VAL A 42 4.83 -5.33 -15.54
C VAL A 42 4.28 -3.93 -15.70
N TYR A 43 4.39 -3.11 -14.66
CA TYR A 43 4.10 -1.68 -14.69
C TYR A 43 5.35 -0.90 -15.00
N TYR A 44 5.21 0.24 -15.67
CA TYR A 44 6.31 1.16 -15.94
C TYR A 44 5.73 2.55 -16.25
N THR A 45 6.52 3.58 -16.01
CA THR A 45 6.14 4.96 -16.33
C THR A 45 6.62 5.29 -17.73
N LYS A 46 5.74 5.87 -18.55
CA LYS A 46 6.09 6.50 -19.82
C LYS A 46 6.27 7.99 -19.58
N ILE A 47 7.43 8.52 -19.99
CA ILE A 47 7.74 9.95 -19.97
C ILE A 47 8.24 10.36 -21.36
N ASP A 48 7.67 11.43 -21.89
CA ASP A 48 8.13 12.06 -23.12
C ASP A 48 9.21 13.11 -22.82
N TYR A 49 10.27 13.11 -23.63
CA TYR A 49 11.44 13.97 -23.48
C TYR A 49 11.40 15.22 -24.34
N ASP A 50 10.36 15.44 -25.16
CA ASP A 50 10.34 16.62 -26.03
C ASP A 50 10.11 17.90 -25.20
N GLU A 51 11.22 18.48 -24.75
CA GLU A 51 11.35 19.82 -24.18
C GLU A 51 10.94 20.86 -25.24
N GLN A 52 9.64 21.10 -25.41
CA GLN A 52 9.20 22.46 -25.68
C GLN A 52 8.74 23.06 -24.38
N SER A 53 9.68 23.73 -23.70
CA SER A 53 9.44 24.67 -22.63
C SER A 53 8.39 25.70 -23.09
N TYR A 54 7.11 25.44 -22.83
CA TYR A 54 6.10 26.49 -22.87
C TYR A 54 6.28 27.30 -21.61
N GLU A 55 6.99 28.44 -21.75
CA GLU A 55 6.90 29.52 -20.78
C GLU A 55 5.42 29.76 -20.51
N HIS A 56 4.99 29.60 -19.26
CA HIS A 56 3.65 29.97 -18.80
C HIS A 56 3.55 31.50 -18.84
N GLY A 57 3.46 32.04 -20.06
CA GLY A 57 3.17 33.42 -20.32
C GLY A 57 1.70 33.66 -20.05
N ASN A 58 1.41 34.35 -18.95
CA ASN A 58 0.12 34.97 -18.67
C ASN A 58 -0.58 35.42 -19.96
N ASN A 59 -1.64 34.71 -20.34
CA ASN A 59 -2.89 35.15 -20.98
C ASN A 59 -3.44 34.01 -21.84
N GLY A 60 -4.70 33.65 -21.59
CA GLY A 60 -5.38 32.58 -22.31
C GLY A 60 -5.27 32.73 -23.82
N ASP A 61 -4.68 31.72 -24.46
CA ASP A 61 -4.79 31.52 -25.89
C ASP A 61 -5.09 30.02 -26.09
N VAL A 62 -6.35 29.75 -26.37
CA VAL A 62 -6.82 28.46 -26.87
C VAL A 62 -6.24 28.34 -28.28
N ILE A 63 -5.38 27.35 -28.51
CA ILE A 63 -4.95 27.04 -29.87
C ILE A 63 -6.16 26.51 -30.62
N VAL A 64 -6.71 27.34 -31.50
CA VAL A 64 -7.74 26.95 -32.46
C VAL A 64 -7.02 26.23 -33.60
N ASP A 65 -7.38 24.98 -33.83
CA ASP A 65 -7.00 24.25 -35.03
C ASP A 65 -7.54 24.98 -36.27
N GLU A 66 -6.65 25.53 -37.10
CA GLU A 66 -7.02 26.28 -38.31
C GLU A 66 -7.55 25.37 -39.44
N ASP A 67 -7.50 24.04 -39.28
CA ASP A 67 -7.98 23.05 -40.27
C ASP A 67 -9.33 22.37 -39.90
N ALA A 68 -9.98 22.80 -38.81
CA ALA A 68 -11.30 22.28 -38.42
C ALA A 68 -12.43 22.85 -39.31
N ASP A 69 -12.73 22.13 -40.40
CA ASP A 69 -13.85 22.42 -41.29
C ASP A 69 -15.18 22.05 -40.59
N SER A 70 -15.70 22.99 -39.79
CA SER A 70 -17.04 23.08 -39.16
C SER A 70 -17.09 23.02 -37.62
N ASP A 71 -17.75 24.04 -37.05
CA ASP A 71 -18.04 24.33 -35.63
C ASP A 71 -18.89 23.26 -34.89
N SER A 72 -18.89 21.99 -35.30
CA SER A 72 -19.76 20.98 -34.69
C SER A 72 -19.17 19.59 -34.44
N GLU A 73 -17.91 19.33 -34.76
CA GLU A 73 -17.27 18.04 -34.41
C GLU A 73 -15.80 18.25 -34.00
N VAL A 74 -15.59 18.74 -32.78
CA VAL A 74 -14.32 18.49 -32.05
C VAL A 74 -14.70 17.81 -30.74
N THR A 75 -14.85 16.49 -30.80
CA THR A 75 -14.78 15.62 -29.63
C THR A 75 -13.51 14.79 -29.75
N THR A 76 -12.36 15.42 -29.58
CA THR A 76 -11.12 14.72 -29.27
C THR A 76 -10.93 14.72 -27.76
N TYR A 77 -11.05 13.51 -27.22
CA TYR A 77 -10.63 13.15 -25.87
C TYR A 77 -9.12 13.39 -25.73
N GLY A 78 -8.72 14.17 -24.71
CA GLY A 78 -7.36 14.17 -24.18
C GLY A 78 -6.26 14.63 -25.15
N ASP A 79 -6.32 15.87 -25.61
CA ASP A 79 -5.15 16.46 -26.28
C ASP A 79 -4.14 17.00 -25.25
N ILE A 80 -2.93 16.43 -25.40
CA ILE A 80 -1.72 16.45 -24.58
C ILE A 80 -1.08 17.84 -24.59
N ILE A 81 -0.92 18.45 -23.40
CA ILE A 81 -0.26 19.77 -23.25
C ILE A 81 1.06 19.70 -22.48
N ASN A 82 1.44 18.56 -21.90
CA ASN A 82 2.83 18.25 -21.58
C ASN A 82 3.10 16.81 -22.01
N GLY A 83 4.32 16.52 -22.45
CA GLY A 83 4.69 15.20 -22.93
C GLY A 83 4.21 14.09 -21.97
N TYR A 84 3.49 13.10 -22.49
CA TYR A 84 2.76 12.08 -21.73
C TYR A 84 3.48 11.65 -20.45
N ASN A 85 2.90 11.97 -19.28
CA ASN A 85 3.19 11.29 -18.02
C ASN A 85 2.09 10.24 -17.81
N ALA A 86 2.36 8.99 -18.17
CA ALA A 86 1.38 7.91 -18.06
C ALA A 86 1.98 6.69 -17.37
N ILE A 87 1.13 5.94 -16.66
CA ILE A 87 1.49 4.61 -16.19
C ILE A 87 1.00 3.62 -17.23
N ALA A 88 1.92 2.80 -17.74
CA ALA A 88 1.62 1.74 -18.67
C ALA A 88 1.86 0.39 -17.98
N CYS A 89 1.15 -0.64 -18.45
CA CYS A 89 1.42 -2.01 -18.03
C CYS A 89 1.38 -2.99 -19.19
N ARG A 90 2.16 -4.07 -19.06
CA ARG A 90 2.16 -5.19 -20.00
C ARG A 90 1.98 -6.50 -19.25
N MET A 91 1.15 -7.38 -19.80
CA MET A 91 0.74 -8.61 -19.13
C MET A 91 1.26 -9.83 -19.88
N ALA A 92 1.58 -10.88 -19.13
CA ALA A 92 1.99 -12.16 -19.70
C ALA A 92 1.50 -13.34 -18.86
N THR A 93 1.38 -14.51 -19.49
CA THR A 93 1.12 -15.78 -18.83
C THR A 93 2.34 -16.68 -18.94
N LEU A 94 2.78 -17.26 -17.83
CA LEU A 94 3.83 -18.27 -17.83
C LEU A 94 3.25 -19.62 -18.24
N LYS A 95 3.65 -20.11 -19.43
CA LYS A 95 3.26 -21.43 -19.95
C LYS A 95 4.49 -22.24 -20.30
N ASN A 96 4.59 -23.46 -19.76
CA ASN A 96 5.70 -24.38 -20.01
C ASN A 96 7.10 -23.77 -19.79
N GLY A 97 7.23 -22.86 -18.82
CA GLY A 97 8.48 -22.16 -18.53
C GLY A 97 8.82 -20.98 -19.47
N ALA A 98 7.89 -20.58 -20.35
CA ALA A 98 8.03 -19.41 -21.23
C ALA A 98 6.93 -18.39 -20.97
N LEU A 99 7.28 -17.10 -21.08
CA LEU A 99 6.31 -16.00 -20.98
C LEU A 99 5.62 -15.80 -22.33
N GLU A 100 4.31 -15.97 -22.34
CA GLU A 100 3.45 -15.58 -23.46
C GLU A 100 2.85 -14.21 -23.15
N TRP A 101 3.32 -13.17 -23.84
CA TRP A 101 2.82 -11.81 -23.71
C TRP A 101 1.44 -11.66 -24.34
N ASP A 102 0.58 -10.89 -23.69
CA ASP A 102 -0.74 -10.59 -24.21
C ASP A 102 -0.61 -9.83 -25.54
N SER A 103 -1.50 -10.16 -26.48
CA SER A 103 -1.54 -9.51 -27.79
C SER A 103 -2.02 -8.08 -27.67
N ALA A 104 -1.64 -7.24 -28.64
CA ALA A 104 -2.23 -5.91 -28.78
C ALA A 104 -3.75 -6.00 -28.91
N ASP A 105 -4.42 -5.00 -28.34
CA ASP A 105 -5.84 -4.80 -28.60
C ASP A 105 -6.03 -4.62 -30.12
N PRO A 106 -6.92 -5.37 -30.79
CA PRO A 106 -7.22 -5.15 -32.20
C PRO A 106 -7.70 -3.74 -32.51
N GLU A 107 -8.30 -3.05 -31.54
CA GLU A 107 -8.75 -1.65 -31.68
C GLU A 107 -7.58 -0.67 -31.56
N ASP A 108 -6.57 -0.99 -30.72
CA ASP A 108 -5.37 -0.17 -30.50
C ASP A 108 -4.07 -0.98 -30.75
N PRO A 109 -3.80 -1.40 -32.00
CA PRO A 109 -2.63 -2.24 -32.31
C PRO A 109 -1.29 -1.52 -32.06
N GLU A 110 -1.30 -0.19 -32.07
CA GLU A 110 -0.15 0.68 -31.85
C GLU A 110 0.36 0.62 -30.41
N LEU A 111 -0.52 0.29 -29.45
CA LEU A 111 -0.17 0.07 -28.05
C LEU A 111 0.63 -1.22 -27.82
N TYR A 112 0.78 -2.09 -28.84
CA TYR A 112 1.63 -3.29 -28.79
C TYR A 112 1.38 -4.22 -27.58
N GLY A 113 0.13 -4.26 -27.08
CA GLY A 113 -0.27 -5.05 -25.91
C GLY A 113 -0.04 -4.38 -24.57
N GLN A 114 0.31 -3.08 -24.56
CA GLN A 114 0.33 -2.28 -23.35
C GLN A 114 -1.07 -1.74 -23.03
N ARG A 115 -1.38 -1.61 -21.74
CA ARG A 115 -2.58 -0.91 -21.26
C ARG A 115 -2.14 0.34 -20.49
N LEU A 116 -2.78 1.47 -20.75
CA LEU A 116 -2.54 2.72 -20.02
C LEU A 116 -3.48 2.78 -18.80
N LEU A 117 -2.96 3.26 -17.68
CA LEU A 117 -3.69 3.35 -16.42
C LEU A 117 -4.07 4.80 -16.13
N ASP A 118 -5.28 4.97 -15.59
CA ASP A 118 -5.75 6.24 -15.04
C ASP A 118 -4.94 6.61 -13.80
N LEU A 119 -4.39 7.83 -13.77
CA LEU A 119 -3.63 8.39 -12.64
C LEU A 119 -4.54 8.82 -11.47
N GLY A 120 -5.86 8.77 -11.66
CA GLY A 120 -6.83 9.27 -10.71
C GLY A 120 -7.08 10.77 -10.88
N VAL A 121 -8.03 11.29 -10.09
CA VAL A 121 -8.32 12.73 -10.09
C VAL A 121 -7.31 13.42 -9.17
N PRO A 122 -6.56 14.44 -9.64
CA PRO A 122 -5.72 15.26 -8.79
C PRO A 122 -6.61 16.10 -7.87
N ALA A 123 -6.53 15.86 -6.57
CA ALA A 123 -7.36 16.57 -5.60
C ALA A 123 -6.66 16.72 -4.25
N ARG A 124 -6.87 17.87 -3.61
CA ARG A 124 -6.58 18.07 -2.19
C ARG A 124 -7.72 17.51 -1.33
N ILE A 125 -7.36 16.86 -0.23
CA ILE A 125 -8.24 16.37 0.82
C ILE A 125 -8.03 17.25 2.04
N GLU A 126 -9.06 18.03 2.41
CA GLU A 126 -9.06 18.80 3.64
C GLU A 126 -9.79 18.04 4.74
N GLU A 127 -9.11 17.82 5.87
CA GLU A 127 -9.66 17.10 7.01
C GLU A 127 -10.04 18.06 8.13
N THR A 128 -11.26 17.92 8.64
CA THR A 128 -11.75 18.67 9.80
C THR A 128 -12.09 17.72 10.94
N GLU A 129 -11.54 17.98 12.13
CA GLU A 129 -11.89 17.27 13.35
C GLU A 129 -13.05 17.95 14.08
N THR A 130 -14.09 17.19 14.38
CA THR A 130 -15.26 17.67 15.13
C THR A 130 -15.53 16.76 16.33
N GLU A 131 -15.72 17.35 17.51
CA GLU A 131 -16.21 16.63 18.67
C GLU A 131 -17.72 16.39 18.53
N VAL A 132 -18.13 15.12 18.57
CA VAL A 132 -19.53 14.71 18.56
C VAL A 132 -19.89 13.93 19.82
N PRO A 133 -21.11 14.07 20.36
CA PRO A 133 -21.57 13.24 21.45
C PRO A 133 -21.66 11.77 20.99
N GLY A 134 -20.89 10.89 21.62
CA GLY A 134 -20.88 9.44 21.43
C GLY A 134 -21.78 8.70 22.40
N GLU A 135 -21.48 7.43 22.67
CA GLU A 135 -22.29 6.59 23.57
C GLU A 135 -22.32 7.11 25.02
N THR A 136 -23.46 6.89 25.68
CA THR A 136 -23.60 7.13 27.13
C THR A 136 -23.22 5.89 27.90
N VAL A 137 -22.21 5.99 28.75
CA VAL A 137 -21.79 4.92 29.66
C VAL A 137 -22.23 5.20 31.09
N GLU A 138 -22.60 4.13 31.80
CA GLU A 138 -22.89 4.18 33.23
C GLU A 138 -21.62 3.83 34.01
N ILE A 139 -21.16 4.77 34.83
CA ILE A 139 -19.97 4.60 35.67
C ILE A 139 -20.42 4.66 37.12
N GLU A 140 -20.10 3.62 37.88
CA GLU A 140 -20.31 3.61 39.33
C GLU A 140 -19.21 4.46 39.99
N ASP A 141 -19.62 5.49 40.74
CA ASP A 141 -18.69 6.37 41.42
C ASP A 141 -18.12 5.75 42.71
N GLU A 142 -17.20 6.46 43.37
CA GLU A 142 -16.54 6.02 44.60
C GLU A 142 -17.49 5.79 45.79
N ASN A 143 -18.76 6.21 45.67
CA ASN A 143 -19.81 6.03 46.67
C ASN A 143 -20.83 4.95 46.30
N GLY A 144 -20.67 4.27 45.16
CA GLY A 144 -21.60 3.26 44.66
C GLY A 144 -22.82 3.83 43.93
N GLU A 145 -22.79 5.10 43.52
CA GLU A 145 -23.86 5.75 42.76
C GLU A 145 -23.55 5.69 41.25
N THR A 146 -24.52 5.23 40.48
CA THR A 146 -24.38 5.09 39.02
C THR A 146 -24.59 6.44 38.34
N VAL A 147 -23.55 6.96 37.70
CA VAL A 147 -23.57 8.24 36.96
C VAL A 147 -23.48 7.97 35.46
N THR A 148 -24.47 8.45 34.71
CA THR A 148 -24.43 8.42 33.23
C THR A 148 -23.50 9.52 32.71
N ARG A 149 -22.50 9.15 31.92
CA ARG A 149 -21.62 10.08 31.20
C ARG A 149 -21.69 9.84 29.69
N THR A 150 -21.84 10.90 28.92
CA THR A 150 -21.67 10.86 27.46
C THR A 150 -20.18 10.88 27.13
N ILE A 151 -19.70 9.88 26.42
CA ILE A 151 -18.36 9.88 25.84
C ILE A 151 -18.39 10.87 24.67
N THR A 152 -17.42 11.77 24.60
CA THR A 152 -17.27 12.65 23.42
C THR A 152 -16.32 11.95 22.45
N GLU A 153 -16.76 11.74 21.22
CA GLU A 153 -15.98 11.14 20.15
C GLU A 153 -15.43 12.25 19.25
N THR A 154 -14.16 12.18 18.88
CA THR A 154 -13.61 13.06 17.84
C THR A 154 -13.79 12.36 16.49
N LYS A 155 -14.42 13.04 15.53
CA LYS A 155 -14.62 12.51 14.18
C LYS A 155 -13.93 13.39 13.15
N LYS A 156 -13.25 12.76 12.19
CA LYS A 156 -12.65 13.42 11.03
C LYS A 156 -13.59 13.39 9.84
N THR A 157 -13.86 14.53 9.23
CA THR A 157 -14.55 14.62 7.95
C THR A 157 -13.59 15.09 6.87
N SER A 158 -13.67 14.48 5.69
CA SER A 158 -12.83 14.81 4.54
C SER A 158 -13.65 15.50 3.46
N ASP A 159 -13.21 16.70 3.09
CA ASP A 159 -13.69 17.47 1.94
C ASP A 159 -12.68 17.35 0.80
N VAL A 160 -13.19 17.19 -0.42
CA VAL A 160 -12.37 16.98 -1.62
C VAL A 160 -12.41 18.22 -2.50
N ILE A 161 -11.23 18.74 -2.82
CA ILE A 161 -11.04 19.92 -3.66
C ILE A 161 -10.23 19.48 -4.87
N VAL A 162 -10.88 19.40 -6.03
CA VAL A 162 -10.20 19.05 -7.29
C VAL A 162 -9.26 20.19 -7.70
N ASP A 163 -8.05 19.84 -8.11
CA ASP A 163 -7.11 20.85 -8.60
C ASP A 163 -7.48 21.28 -10.03
N GLU A 164 -7.29 22.57 -10.33
CA GLU A 164 -7.64 23.11 -11.66
C GLU A 164 -6.62 22.66 -12.71
N MET A 165 -7.06 21.80 -13.64
CA MET A 165 -6.38 21.34 -14.87
C MET A 165 -4.85 21.38 -14.82
N ILE A 166 -4.29 20.40 -14.12
CA ILE A 166 -2.87 20.09 -14.08
C ILE A 166 -2.63 18.69 -14.64
N ASP A 167 -1.51 18.52 -15.33
CA ASP A 167 -1.08 17.25 -15.91
C ASP A 167 -0.08 16.59 -14.95
N PRO A 168 -0.55 15.69 -14.06
CA PRO A 168 0.26 15.21 -12.96
C PRO A 168 1.43 14.36 -13.45
N ARG A 169 2.57 14.48 -12.78
CA ARG A 169 3.74 13.68 -13.06
C ARG A 169 3.90 12.56 -12.03
N VAL A 170 4.07 11.32 -12.49
CA VAL A 170 4.41 10.20 -11.61
C VAL A 170 5.85 10.35 -11.13
N VAL A 171 6.07 10.26 -9.82
CA VAL A 171 7.37 10.49 -9.18
C VAL A 171 8.01 9.18 -8.73
N ASP A 172 7.29 8.40 -7.91
CA ASP A 172 7.76 7.13 -7.38
C ASP A 172 6.68 6.06 -7.52
N SER A 173 7.08 4.79 -7.55
CA SER A 173 6.15 3.66 -7.53
C SER A 173 6.72 2.42 -6.84
N ASP A 174 5.83 1.50 -6.48
CA ASP A 174 6.17 0.14 -6.09
C ASP A 174 5.01 -0.82 -6.39
N SER A 175 5.30 -2.11 -6.48
CA SER A 175 4.27 -3.12 -6.74
C SER A 175 4.51 -4.41 -5.97
N ILE A 176 3.41 -5.08 -5.58
CA ILE A 176 3.47 -6.41 -4.96
C ILE A 176 2.26 -7.26 -5.36
N SER A 177 2.46 -8.58 -5.39
CA SER A 177 1.36 -9.54 -5.52
C SER A 177 0.74 -9.89 -4.18
N TYR A 178 -0.59 -9.97 -4.16
CA TYR A 178 -1.38 -10.25 -2.98
C TYR A 178 -2.63 -11.08 -3.34
N ASN A 179 -2.62 -12.38 -3.02
CA ASN A 179 -3.80 -13.25 -3.03
C ASN A 179 -4.64 -13.14 -4.33
N GLY A 180 -4.03 -13.36 -5.50
CA GLY A 180 -4.73 -13.23 -6.78
C GLY A 180 -4.89 -11.78 -7.27
N LEU A 181 -4.31 -10.80 -6.57
CA LEU A 181 -4.28 -9.39 -6.94
C LEU A 181 -2.85 -8.90 -7.17
N SER A 182 -2.72 -7.87 -8.00
CA SER A 182 -1.55 -7.01 -8.08
C SER A 182 -1.90 -5.67 -7.45
N LEU A 183 -1.09 -5.24 -6.48
CA LEU A 183 -1.20 -3.94 -5.85
C LEU A 183 -0.09 -3.06 -6.44
N TYR A 184 -0.46 -1.88 -6.92
CA TYR A 184 0.45 -0.92 -7.52
C TYR A 184 0.24 0.44 -6.86
N ALA A 185 1.25 0.92 -6.14
CA ALA A 185 1.21 2.21 -5.46
C ALA A 185 2.12 3.17 -6.19
N TYR A 186 1.69 4.42 -6.33
CA TYR A 186 2.46 5.46 -7.00
C TYR A 186 2.18 6.82 -6.37
N THR A 187 3.17 7.71 -6.45
CA THR A 187 2.99 9.12 -6.09
C THR A 187 2.93 9.98 -7.33
N THR A 188 2.06 10.98 -7.32
CA THR A 188 1.97 11.99 -8.38
C THR A 188 2.25 13.37 -7.82
N ASP A 189 3.06 14.13 -8.53
CA ASP A 189 3.26 15.56 -8.35
C ASP A 189 2.23 16.27 -9.23
N ALA A 190 1.36 17.07 -8.62
CA ALA A 190 0.13 17.48 -9.27
C ALA A 190 0.41 18.52 -10.37
N ASP A 191 1.26 19.51 -10.09
CA ASP A 191 1.64 20.56 -11.04
C ASP A 191 2.87 20.23 -11.91
N ALA A 192 3.43 19.02 -11.73
CA ALA A 192 4.64 18.51 -12.37
C ALA A 192 5.93 19.30 -12.05
N ASN A 193 5.89 20.19 -11.06
CA ASN A 193 7.04 20.92 -10.56
C ASN A 193 7.73 20.17 -9.41
N LEU A 194 8.69 19.33 -9.79
CA LEU A 194 9.53 18.59 -8.84
C LEU A 194 10.46 19.45 -7.96
N GLU A 195 10.47 20.78 -8.11
CA GLU A 195 11.13 21.69 -7.16
C GLU A 195 10.31 21.87 -5.87
N THR A 196 9.01 21.64 -5.94
CA THR A 196 8.08 21.60 -4.81
C THR A 196 7.64 20.17 -4.54
N SER A 197 7.10 19.93 -3.34
CA SER A 197 6.61 18.60 -2.97
C SER A 197 5.25 18.63 -2.28
N ASP A 198 4.71 19.79 -1.92
CA ASP A 198 3.51 19.92 -1.07
C ASP A 198 2.23 19.37 -1.74
N ASP A 199 2.30 19.08 -3.03
CA ASP A 199 1.24 18.53 -3.89
C ASP A 199 1.55 17.10 -4.36
N GLN A 200 2.59 16.46 -3.82
CA GLN A 200 2.90 15.05 -4.08
C GLN A 200 1.98 14.14 -3.28
N ARG A 201 1.19 13.32 -3.98
CA ARG A 201 0.10 12.53 -3.37
C ARG A 201 0.22 11.06 -3.71
N LEU A 202 -0.12 10.21 -2.76
CA LEU A 202 -0.03 8.75 -2.87
C LEU A 202 -1.36 8.15 -3.33
N TYR A 203 -1.26 7.27 -4.33
CA TYR A 203 -2.37 6.51 -4.89
C TYR A 203 -2.09 5.01 -4.83
N LEU A 204 -3.16 4.22 -4.80
CA LEU A 204 -3.15 2.76 -4.88
C LEU A 204 -4.09 2.31 -6.00
N GLN A 205 -3.59 1.46 -6.88
CA GLN A 205 -4.35 0.78 -7.90
C GLN A 205 -4.28 -0.73 -7.69
N ILE A 206 -5.42 -1.40 -7.88
CA ILE A 206 -5.56 -2.82 -7.61
C ILE A 206 -5.99 -3.50 -8.91
N TYR A 207 -5.22 -4.48 -9.35
CA TYR A 207 -5.56 -5.33 -10.48
C TYR A 207 -5.90 -6.73 -9.99
N ASN A 208 -7.00 -7.30 -10.49
CA ASN A 208 -7.41 -8.66 -10.16
C ASN A 208 -7.02 -9.62 -11.29
N PHE A 209 -6.09 -10.54 -11.02
CA PHE A 209 -5.59 -11.48 -12.03
C PHE A 209 -6.67 -12.45 -12.51
N ARG A 210 -7.65 -12.79 -11.66
CA ARG A 210 -8.73 -13.73 -11.99
C ARG A 210 -9.79 -13.07 -12.87
N GLN A 211 -10.11 -11.81 -12.60
CA GLN A 211 -11.14 -11.07 -13.35
C GLN A 211 -10.57 -10.34 -14.57
N ASP A 212 -9.25 -10.13 -14.63
CA ASP A 212 -8.57 -9.29 -15.65
C ASP A 212 -9.10 -7.85 -15.64
N GLU A 213 -9.30 -7.29 -14.45
CA GLU A 213 -9.92 -5.98 -14.23
C GLU A 213 -9.12 -5.15 -13.23
N PHE A 214 -9.03 -3.84 -13.51
CA PHE A 214 -8.51 -2.84 -12.59
C PHE A 214 -9.64 -2.22 -11.78
N HIS A 215 -9.39 -2.04 -10.48
CA HIS A 215 -10.17 -1.11 -9.68
C HIS A 215 -9.77 0.33 -9.99
N HIS A 216 -10.70 1.26 -9.75
CA HIS A 216 -10.42 2.70 -9.83
C HIS A 216 -9.26 3.09 -8.92
N PRO A 217 -8.45 4.10 -9.30
CA PRO A 217 -7.42 4.65 -8.43
C PRO A 217 -8.00 5.08 -7.07
N ILE A 218 -7.32 4.66 -6.01
CA ILE A 218 -7.65 5.01 -4.63
C ILE A 218 -6.62 6.02 -4.17
N GLN A 219 -7.05 7.23 -3.85
CA GLN A 219 -6.19 8.25 -3.30
C GLN A 219 -6.00 8.01 -1.78
N ILE A 220 -4.78 7.71 -1.38
CA ILE A 220 -4.41 7.39 0.01
C ILE A 220 -4.17 8.66 0.82
N THR A 221 -3.50 9.64 0.21
CA THR A 221 -3.14 10.93 0.82
C THR A 221 -3.59 12.10 -0.04
N GLY A 222 -3.64 13.30 0.53
CA GLY A 222 -4.08 14.47 -0.22
C GLY A 222 -4.03 15.78 0.54
N ASP A 223 -3.37 15.85 1.68
CA ASP A 223 -3.11 17.11 2.36
C ASP A 223 -2.02 17.93 1.63
N SER A 224 -1.65 19.09 2.19
CA SER A 224 -0.64 19.99 1.58
C SER A 224 0.77 19.65 2.04
N VAL A 225 1.08 18.35 2.05
CA VAL A 225 2.34 17.78 2.52
C VAL A 225 2.77 16.74 1.51
N GLY A 226 4.06 16.74 1.17
CA GLY A 226 4.58 15.81 0.18
C GLY A 226 4.68 14.38 0.65
N ASP A 227 4.10 13.49 -0.15
CA ASP A 227 4.24 12.05 -0.03
C ASP A 227 5.17 11.46 -1.10
N SER A 228 6.07 10.57 -0.69
CA SER A 228 7.04 9.97 -1.62
C SER A 228 7.44 8.55 -1.23
N ARG A 229 8.11 7.86 -2.16
CA ARG A 229 8.77 6.57 -1.94
C ARG A 229 7.86 5.49 -1.36
N PRO A 230 6.72 5.17 -1.99
CA PRO A 230 5.90 4.04 -1.55
C PRO A 230 6.72 2.74 -1.55
N LYS A 231 6.51 1.91 -0.54
CA LYS A 231 7.12 0.58 -0.41
C LYS A 231 6.14 -0.43 0.17
N PHE A 232 5.91 -1.52 -0.58
CA PHE A 232 5.13 -2.64 -0.11
C PHE A 232 5.99 -3.63 0.67
N VAL A 233 5.40 -4.21 1.71
CA VAL A 233 6.02 -5.30 2.45
C VAL A 233 4.97 -6.29 2.94
N ARG A 234 5.30 -7.58 2.91
CA ARG A 234 4.41 -8.65 3.40
C ARG A 234 4.95 -9.27 4.69
N CYS A 235 4.15 -9.28 5.73
CA CYS A 235 4.49 -9.84 7.03
C CYS A 235 3.27 -10.52 7.66
N LYS A 236 3.44 -11.73 8.21
CA LYS A 236 2.38 -12.56 8.81
C LYS A 236 1.14 -12.72 7.91
N GLY A 237 1.36 -12.84 6.60
CA GLY A 237 0.28 -13.00 5.61
C GLY A 237 -0.44 -11.72 5.20
N MET A 238 -0.16 -10.58 5.87
CA MET A 238 -0.74 -9.27 5.59
C MET A 238 0.22 -8.42 4.74
N THR A 239 -0.34 -7.52 3.95
CA THR A 239 0.42 -6.58 3.12
C THR A 239 0.30 -5.17 3.66
N TYR A 240 1.44 -4.53 3.87
CA TYR A 240 1.56 -3.16 4.34
C TYR A 240 2.15 -2.28 3.24
N LEU A 241 1.69 -1.02 3.19
CA LEU A 241 2.27 0.02 2.35
C LEU A 241 2.89 1.07 3.26
N TYR A 242 4.18 1.30 3.10
CA TYR A 242 4.94 2.37 3.76
C TYR A 242 5.18 3.52 2.77
N TRP A 243 5.32 4.75 3.25
CA TRP A 243 5.74 5.91 2.46
C TRP A 243 6.40 6.97 3.35
N LEU A 244 7.05 7.96 2.74
CA LEU A 244 7.45 9.20 3.41
C LEU A 244 6.34 10.23 3.33
N HIS A 245 6.05 10.90 4.45
CA HIS A 245 5.10 11.99 4.57
C HIS A 245 5.74 13.11 5.40
N ASP A 246 6.13 14.21 4.76
CA ASP A 246 6.96 15.28 5.35
C ASP A 246 8.26 14.83 6.04
N GLY A 247 8.83 13.71 5.58
CA GLY A 247 10.00 13.10 6.21
C GLY A 247 9.69 12.24 7.43
N ASP A 248 8.43 12.04 7.80
CA ASP A 248 8.00 10.93 8.63
C ASP A 248 7.83 9.67 7.77
N ILE A 249 8.12 8.49 8.32
CA ILE A 249 7.78 7.22 7.67
C ILE A 249 6.42 6.78 8.21
N GLN A 250 5.42 6.76 7.35
CA GLN A 250 4.07 6.29 7.65
C GLN A 250 3.81 4.93 7.02
N TYR A 251 2.78 4.24 7.50
CA TYR A 251 2.30 3.02 6.89
C TYR A 251 0.80 2.81 7.13
N LEU A 252 0.21 1.95 6.31
CA LEU A 252 -1.12 1.40 6.51
C LEU A 252 -1.14 -0.09 6.14
N ASN A 253 -2.16 -0.81 6.63
CA ASN A 253 -2.39 -2.20 6.26
C ASN A 253 -3.33 -2.27 5.05
N VAL A 254 -2.79 -2.63 3.89
CA VAL A 254 -3.53 -2.70 2.63
C VAL A 254 -4.47 -3.90 2.60
N SER A 255 -4.14 -4.98 3.32
CA SER A 255 -5.02 -6.14 3.42
C SER A 255 -6.38 -5.77 4.02
N ASP A 256 -6.43 -4.83 4.96
CA ASP A 256 -7.69 -4.36 5.55
C ASP A 256 -8.52 -3.60 4.51
N ILE A 257 -7.88 -2.68 3.77
CA ILE A 257 -8.50 -1.95 2.66
C ILE A 257 -9.12 -2.92 1.67
N VAL A 258 -8.30 -3.84 1.13
CA VAL A 258 -8.74 -4.82 0.12
C VAL A 258 -9.89 -5.69 0.64
N SER A 259 -9.81 -6.15 1.89
CA SER A 259 -10.86 -7.00 2.48
C SER A 259 -12.18 -6.28 2.73
N SER A 260 -12.17 -4.95 2.73
CA SER A 260 -13.31 -4.08 3.02
C SER A 260 -13.99 -3.50 1.77
N LEU A 261 -13.43 -3.70 0.57
CA LEU A 261 -13.92 -3.12 -0.69
C LEU A 261 -15.40 -3.41 -0.96
N ASN A 262 -15.89 -4.56 -0.51
CA ASN A 262 -17.28 -5.02 -0.74
C ASN A 262 -18.11 -5.05 0.56
N SER A 263 -17.73 -4.31 1.59
CA SER A 263 -18.42 -4.28 2.88
C SER A 263 -19.01 -2.91 3.19
N ASP A 264 -20.12 -2.88 3.92
CA ASP A 264 -20.78 -1.64 4.37
C ASP A 264 -19.88 -0.78 5.28
N SER A 265 -18.85 -1.39 5.89
CA SER A 265 -17.81 -0.74 6.71
C SER A 265 -16.48 -0.64 5.95
N SER A 266 -16.52 -0.10 4.73
CA SER A 266 -15.33 0.02 3.89
C SER A 266 -14.35 1.05 4.47
N TYR A 267 -13.05 0.75 4.40
CA TYR A 267 -12.00 1.76 4.61
C TYR A 267 -11.99 2.80 3.50
N LEU A 268 -12.78 2.63 2.44
CA LEU A 268 -12.91 3.57 1.35
C LEU A 268 -14.21 4.34 1.39
N LYS A 269 -14.14 5.62 1.06
CA LYS A 269 -15.28 6.48 0.79
C LYS A 269 -15.27 6.83 -0.69
N GLU A 270 -16.34 6.46 -1.39
CA GLU A 270 -16.60 6.99 -2.73
C GLU A 270 -17.12 8.43 -2.61
N THR A 271 -16.48 9.34 -3.34
CA THR A 271 -16.87 10.75 -3.43
C THR A 271 -17.04 11.12 -4.89
N GLN A 272 -18.18 11.70 -5.24
CA GLN A 272 -18.43 12.23 -6.58
C GLN A 272 -17.83 13.63 -6.67
N VAL A 273 -16.89 13.82 -7.59
CA VAL A 273 -16.20 15.11 -7.79
C VAL A 273 -16.63 15.75 -9.10
N SER A 274 -16.77 17.08 -9.08
CA SER A 274 -17.03 17.86 -10.29
C SER A 274 -15.71 18.23 -10.94
N MET A 275 -15.56 17.89 -12.21
CA MET A 275 -14.38 18.21 -12.99
C MET A 275 -14.49 19.62 -13.60
N PRO A 276 -13.37 20.26 -13.98
CA PRO A 276 -13.38 21.57 -14.64
C PRO A 276 -14.21 21.64 -15.93
N ASP A 277 -14.33 20.51 -16.65
CA ASP A 277 -15.14 20.37 -17.87
C ASP A 277 -16.66 20.27 -17.60
N GLY A 278 -17.09 20.31 -16.34
CA GLY A 278 -18.47 20.18 -15.91
C GLY A 278 -18.98 18.74 -15.81
N SER A 279 -18.14 17.74 -16.12
CA SER A 279 -18.44 16.32 -15.87
C SER A 279 -18.31 15.96 -14.39
N THR A 280 -18.84 14.80 -14.00
CA THR A 280 -18.66 14.25 -12.66
C THR A 280 -17.96 12.90 -12.75
N ARG A 281 -17.00 12.66 -11.86
CA ARG A 281 -16.26 11.40 -11.78
C ARG A 281 -16.28 10.84 -10.35
N PRO A 282 -16.36 9.50 -10.18
CA PRO A 282 -16.14 8.88 -8.88
C PRO A 282 -14.66 8.96 -8.50
N MET A 283 -14.40 9.27 -7.23
CA MET A 283 -13.08 9.25 -6.60
C MET A 283 -13.15 8.44 -5.31
N TYR A 284 -12.16 7.57 -5.08
CA TYR A 284 -12.10 6.73 -3.88
C TYR A 284 -10.99 7.26 -2.95
N ILE A 285 -11.35 7.57 -1.71
CA ILE A 285 -10.42 8.07 -0.68
C ILE A 285 -10.50 7.20 0.57
N ILE A 286 -9.49 7.32 1.45
CA ILE A 286 -9.54 6.67 2.77
C ILE A 286 -10.64 7.31 3.65
N ASN A 287 -11.50 6.47 4.21
CA ASN A 287 -12.58 6.87 5.11
C ASN A 287 -12.09 7.03 6.56
N LYS A 288 -11.39 8.12 6.84
CA LYS A 288 -10.89 8.44 8.20
C LYS A 288 -11.98 8.80 9.22
N TYR A 289 -13.24 8.93 8.80
CA TYR A 289 -14.37 9.18 9.70
C TYR A 289 -14.69 7.96 10.56
N GLU A 290 -14.73 6.77 9.95
CA GLU A 290 -15.03 5.53 10.66
C GLU A 290 -13.76 4.88 11.20
N ASN A 291 -12.69 4.89 10.41
CA ASN A 291 -11.40 4.31 10.79
C ASN A 291 -10.27 5.05 10.08
N ASP A 292 -9.33 5.63 10.82
CA ASP A 292 -8.07 6.13 10.25
C ASP A 292 -7.03 4.99 10.29
N PRO A 293 -6.72 4.33 9.16
CA PRO A 293 -5.81 3.19 9.12
C PRO A 293 -4.33 3.60 9.07
N VAL A 294 -4.05 4.91 8.96
CA VAL A 294 -2.70 5.43 8.76
C VAL A 294 -1.98 5.54 10.11
N VAL A 295 -0.75 5.03 10.16
CA VAL A 295 0.08 5.03 11.37
C VAL A 295 1.44 5.60 11.05
N THR A 296 1.92 6.54 11.86
CA THR A 296 3.32 6.97 11.79
C THR A 296 4.23 5.91 12.42
N ALA A 297 5.04 5.23 11.61
CA ALA A 297 6.00 4.23 12.08
C ALA A 297 7.21 4.90 12.76
N ILE A 298 7.81 5.86 12.07
CA ILE A 298 8.99 6.60 12.53
C ILE A 298 8.69 8.05 12.20
N ARG A 299 8.92 8.95 13.15
CA ARG A 299 8.86 10.37 12.84
C ARG A 299 10.24 11.03 12.91
N HIS A 300 10.43 12.09 12.14
CA HIS A 300 11.75 12.68 11.97
C HIS A 300 12.18 13.45 13.23
N GLN A 301 13.48 13.69 13.36
CA GLN A 301 13.99 14.43 14.51
C GLN A 301 13.78 15.93 14.33
N GLN A 302 13.43 16.61 15.42
CA GLN A 302 13.32 18.06 15.47
C GLN A 302 14.23 18.60 16.57
N GLU A 303 15.03 19.61 16.24
CA GLU A 303 15.89 20.32 17.18
C GLU A 303 15.32 21.72 17.42
N VAL A 304 15.08 22.07 18.68
CA VAL A 304 14.66 23.43 19.06
C VAL A 304 15.87 24.17 19.61
N SER A 305 16.25 25.27 18.98
CA SER A 305 17.35 26.13 19.43
C SER A 305 16.92 27.01 20.62
N GLU A 306 17.91 27.62 21.29
CA GLU A 306 17.67 28.49 22.45
C GLU A 306 16.81 29.73 22.14
N ASP A 307 16.80 30.18 20.88
CA ASP A 307 15.95 31.28 20.39
C ASP A 307 14.53 30.84 19.96
N GLY A 308 14.22 29.54 20.10
CA GLY A 308 12.93 28.96 19.76
C GLY A 308 12.75 28.60 18.28
N SER A 309 13.79 28.71 17.45
CA SER A 309 13.74 28.19 16.08
C SER A 309 13.73 26.66 16.08
N VAL A 310 12.99 26.05 15.16
CA VAL A 310 12.91 24.59 14.99
C VAL A 310 13.66 24.21 13.72
N ALA A 311 14.65 23.33 13.86
CA ALA A 311 15.32 22.68 12.74
C ALA A 311 14.79 21.24 12.61
N GLU A 312 14.24 20.91 11.44
CA GLU A 312 13.69 19.60 11.15
C GLU A 312 14.71 18.76 10.38
N ASN A 313 15.08 17.61 10.94
CA ASN A 313 15.95 16.64 10.31
C ASN A 313 15.09 15.59 9.58
N LYS A 314 14.36 16.04 8.54
CA LYS A 314 13.45 15.21 7.74
C LYS A 314 14.16 13.99 7.17
N ILE A 315 13.49 12.83 7.22
CA ILE A 315 13.99 11.61 6.59
C ILE A 315 13.72 11.73 5.10
N SER A 316 14.77 11.71 4.29
CA SER A 316 14.62 11.74 2.83
C SER A 316 14.61 10.35 2.22
N GLU A 317 15.21 9.35 2.88
CA GLU A 317 15.40 8.00 2.32
C GLU A 317 15.21 6.90 3.34
N TYR A 318 14.47 5.86 2.94
CA TYR A 318 14.28 4.65 3.70
C TYR A 318 14.09 3.43 2.79
N ASP A 319 14.25 2.25 3.37
CA ASP A 319 13.84 0.99 2.80
C ASP A 319 13.14 0.14 3.88
N VAL A 320 12.23 -0.72 3.45
CA VAL A 320 11.51 -1.64 4.32
C VAL A 320 11.55 -3.04 3.75
N GLN A 321 11.88 -4.00 4.60
CA GLN A 321 11.93 -5.42 4.25
C GLN A 321 11.27 -6.23 5.35
N ALA A 322 10.72 -7.40 5.04
CA ALA A 322 10.16 -8.28 6.05
C ALA A 322 10.58 -9.73 5.88
N ASN A 323 10.37 -10.47 6.96
CA ASN A 323 10.18 -11.90 6.93
C ASN A 323 8.75 -12.23 7.36
N ASP A 324 8.44 -13.52 7.50
CA ASP A 324 7.09 -13.96 7.87
C ASP A 324 6.58 -13.39 9.21
N ASN A 325 7.47 -12.93 10.10
CA ASN A 325 7.12 -12.51 11.46
C ASN A 325 7.40 -11.03 11.77
N SER A 326 8.40 -10.44 11.13
CA SER A 326 8.91 -9.10 11.48
C SER A 326 9.13 -8.26 10.24
N MET A 327 8.83 -6.96 10.36
CA MET A 327 9.18 -5.92 9.39
C MET A 327 10.38 -5.14 9.91
N TYR A 328 11.28 -4.74 9.02
CA TYR A 328 12.52 -4.01 9.29
C TYR A 328 12.51 -2.75 8.44
N VAL A 329 12.67 -1.60 9.08
CA VAL A 329 12.78 -0.31 8.40
C VAL A 329 14.19 0.22 8.63
N ILE A 330 14.86 0.64 7.57
CA ILE A 330 16.19 1.27 7.62
C ILE A 330 16.07 2.62 6.94
N TRP A 331 16.65 3.67 7.51
CA TRP A 331 16.57 5.01 6.95
C TRP A 331 17.87 5.79 7.15
N SER A 332 18.05 6.84 6.35
CA SER A 332 19.14 7.79 6.52
C SER A 332 18.63 9.08 7.15
N ALA A 333 19.34 9.61 8.15
CA ALA A 333 19.02 10.89 8.78
C ALA A 333 20.29 11.60 9.27
N LEU A 334 20.18 12.90 9.53
CA LEU A 334 21.29 13.68 10.06
C LEU A 334 21.52 13.30 11.54
N GLY A 335 22.70 12.75 11.83
CA GLY A 335 23.17 12.52 13.18
C GLY A 335 24.05 13.66 13.65
N THR A 336 23.81 14.13 14.88
CA THR A 336 24.69 15.11 15.54
C THR A 336 25.42 14.47 16.72
N SER A 337 26.74 14.64 16.78
CA SER A 337 27.55 14.23 17.93
C SER A 337 28.53 15.32 18.34
N GLN A 338 28.99 15.30 19.59
CA GLN A 338 30.04 16.20 20.06
C GLN A 338 31.42 15.54 19.87
N LYS A 339 32.41 16.32 19.40
CA LYS A 339 33.81 15.86 19.27
C LYS A 339 34.45 15.64 20.64
N ASP A 340 34.02 16.41 21.64
CA ASP A 340 34.50 16.43 23.02
C ASP A 340 33.33 16.78 23.94
N GLU A 341 32.88 15.86 24.80
CA GLU A 341 31.69 16.04 25.65
C GLU A 341 31.81 17.23 26.63
N ASP A 342 33.03 17.68 26.93
CA ASP A 342 33.29 18.78 27.87
C ASP A 342 33.31 20.16 27.18
N LYS A 343 33.13 20.22 25.86
CA LYS A 343 33.19 21.47 25.08
C LYS A 343 31.82 21.84 24.51
N SER A 344 31.50 23.13 24.53
CA SER A 344 30.36 23.71 23.82
C SER A 344 30.82 24.45 22.56
N GLY A 345 29.87 24.78 21.69
CA GLY A 345 30.13 25.54 20.45
C GLY A 345 29.94 24.71 19.18
N ALA A 346 29.55 25.38 18.08
CA ALA A 346 29.26 24.75 16.80
C ALA A 346 30.47 24.02 16.21
N GLU A 347 31.69 24.51 16.50
CA GLU A 347 32.95 23.89 16.11
C GLU A 347 33.19 22.52 16.78
N ASN A 348 32.54 22.27 17.92
CA ASN A 348 32.61 21.02 18.65
C ASN A 348 31.52 20.02 18.23
N VAL A 349 30.61 20.40 17.33
CA VAL A 349 29.58 19.52 16.80
C VAL A 349 30.06 18.88 15.49
N VAL A 350 29.84 17.58 15.33
CA VAL A 350 29.91 16.86 14.06
C VAL A 350 28.48 16.60 13.61
N ARG A 351 28.21 16.93 12.34
CA ARG A 351 26.95 16.61 11.66
C ARG A 351 27.28 15.69 10.49
N GLU A 352 26.72 14.50 10.48
CA GLU A 352 26.91 13.52 9.41
C GLU A 352 25.62 12.76 9.15
N THR A 353 25.36 12.38 7.90
CA THR A 353 24.25 11.48 7.58
C THR A 353 24.59 10.07 8.08
N GLN A 354 23.75 9.53 8.95
CA GLN A 354 23.89 8.19 9.53
C GLN A 354 22.74 7.28 9.08
N LEU A 355 22.99 5.98 9.14
CA LEU A 355 21.96 4.96 8.92
C LEU A 355 21.35 4.53 10.27
N TYR A 356 20.03 4.47 10.30
CA TYR A 356 19.24 4.04 11.43
C TYR A 356 18.39 2.84 11.03
N GLY A 357 17.95 2.06 12.01
CA GLY A 357 17.10 0.91 11.75
C GLY A 357 16.20 0.57 12.92
N ALA A 358 14.99 0.11 12.61
CA ALA A 358 14.00 -0.36 13.56
C ALA A 358 13.33 -1.62 13.03
N TYR A 359 12.74 -2.42 13.92
CA TYR A 359 11.90 -3.54 13.51
C TYR A 359 10.65 -3.63 14.37
N CYS A 360 9.58 -4.14 13.80
CA CYS A 360 8.34 -4.44 14.51
C CYS A 360 7.85 -5.85 14.16
N GLU A 361 7.12 -6.46 15.08
CA GLU A 361 6.37 -7.69 14.84
C GLU A 361 4.89 -7.35 14.99
N PRO A 362 4.12 -7.26 13.88
CA PRO A 362 2.73 -6.85 13.98
C PRO A 362 1.94 -7.86 14.81
N GLU A 363 1.18 -7.37 15.80
CA GLU A 363 0.23 -8.19 16.54
C GLU A 363 -1.05 -8.36 15.70
N LEU A 364 -1.49 -9.60 15.55
CA LEU A 364 -2.71 -9.95 14.85
C LEU A 364 -3.71 -10.45 15.87
N GLU A 365 -4.84 -9.77 16.01
CA GLU A 365 -6.01 -10.35 16.63
C GLU A 365 -6.73 -11.23 15.62
N SER A 366 -6.93 -12.50 15.96
CA SER A 366 -7.76 -13.37 15.15
C SER A 366 -9.22 -13.15 15.53
N VAL A 367 -9.95 -12.37 14.73
CA VAL A 367 -11.40 -12.26 14.86
C VAL A 367 -12.02 -13.45 14.13
N SER A 368 -12.89 -14.19 14.83
CA SER A 368 -13.64 -15.29 14.23
C SER A 368 -15.10 -14.89 14.04
N THR A 369 -15.54 -14.76 12.79
CA THR A 369 -16.95 -14.48 12.46
C THR A 369 -17.64 -15.78 12.06
N ALA A 370 -18.88 -15.98 12.50
CA ALA A 370 -19.67 -17.14 12.11
C ALA A 370 -20.04 -17.03 10.61
N TYR A 371 -19.90 -18.14 9.89
CA TYR A 371 -20.30 -18.25 8.48
C TYR A 371 -21.60 -19.05 8.38
N THR A 372 -22.45 -18.64 7.44
CA THR A 372 -23.74 -19.28 7.20
C THR A 372 -23.81 -19.82 5.77
N PHE A 373 -24.03 -21.13 5.63
CA PHE A 373 -24.29 -21.76 4.34
C PHE A 373 -25.75 -21.53 3.94
N GLU A 374 -25.98 -20.92 2.78
CA GLU A 374 -27.33 -20.65 2.27
C GLU A 374 -27.59 -21.47 1.01
N ASP A 375 -28.81 -21.97 0.88
CA ASP A 375 -29.27 -22.60 -0.35
C ASP A 375 -29.49 -21.52 -1.41
N ASP A 376 -29.13 -21.83 -2.65
CA ASP A 376 -29.35 -20.95 -3.81
C ASP A 376 -30.04 -21.71 -4.95
N ASP A 377 -30.12 -21.10 -6.14
CA ASP A 377 -30.77 -21.70 -7.31
C ASP A 377 -29.90 -22.78 -7.99
N THR A 378 -28.70 -23.03 -7.48
CA THR A 378 -27.73 -24.01 -7.98
C THR A 378 -27.51 -25.18 -7.02
N LYS A 379 -27.64 -24.98 -5.71
CA LYS A 379 -27.27 -25.96 -4.68
C LYS A 379 -28.19 -25.92 -3.46
N THR A 380 -28.38 -27.09 -2.85
CA THR A 380 -29.05 -27.23 -1.54
C THR A 380 -28.16 -28.00 -0.58
N TYR A 381 -27.85 -27.41 0.58
CA TYR A 381 -26.95 -27.96 1.57
C TYR A 381 -27.65 -28.90 2.55
N ARG A 382 -26.90 -29.89 3.04
CA ARG A 382 -27.35 -30.83 4.07
C ARG A 382 -26.36 -30.86 5.23
N PHE A 383 -26.89 -30.71 6.44
CA PHE A 383 -26.11 -30.65 7.68
C PHE A 383 -26.21 -31.96 8.47
N ALA A 384 -25.29 -32.15 9.41
CA ALA A 384 -25.31 -33.28 10.32
C ALA A 384 -26.50 -33.19 11.29
N THR A 385 -26.91 -34.33 11.87
CA THR A 385 -28.03 -34.39 12.80
C THR A 385 -27.85 -33.43 13.98
N GLY A 386 -28.83 -32.55 14.22
CA GLY A 386 -28.77 -31.56 15.30
C GLY A 386 -27.89 -30.34 15.00
N LYS A 387 -27.52 -30.14 13.73
CA LYS A 387 -26.73 -29.01 13.25
C LYS A 387 -27.54 -28.19 12.24
N ASP A 388 -27.11 -26.97 11.99
CA ASP A 388 -27.79 -26.01 11.13
C ASP A 388 -26.81 -25.32 10.17
N LYS A 389 -27.31 -24.29 9.48
CA LYS A 389 -26.57 -23.52 8.49
C LYS A 389 -25.32 -22.79 9.00
N THR A 390 -25.11 -22.72 10.32
CA THR A 390 -23.90 -22.12 10.93
C THR A 390 -22.74 -23.11 11.11
N THR A 391 -22.87 -24.31 10.53
CA THR A 391 -21.89 -25.40 10.68
C THR A 391 -21.50 -25.98 9.33
N TYR A 392 -20.31 -26.59 9.28
CA TYR A 392 -19.82 -27.23 8.06
C TYR A 392 -20.80 -28.33 7.58
N PRO A 393 -21.29 -28.26 6.32
CA PRO A 393 -22.25 -29.22 5.79
C PRO A 393 -21.64 -30.60 5.59
N VAL A 394 -22.49 -31.62 5.53
CA VAL A 394 -22.12 -33.00 5.16
C VAL A 394 -22.04 -33.13 3.65
N SER A 395 -22.99 -32.52 2.95
CA SER A 395 -23.12 -32.63 1.49
C SER A 395 -23.91 -31.45 0.93
N PHE A 396 -23.87 -31.27 -0.38
CA PHE A 396 -24.88 -30.50 -1.10
C PHE A 396 -25.46 -31.31 -2.26
N THR A 397 -26.68 -30.97 -2.67
CA THR A 397 -27.32 -31.51 -3.88
C THR A 397 -27.27 -30.45 -4.97
N ALA A 398 -26.75 -30.80 -6.14
CA ALA A 398 -26.74 -29.90 -7.30
C ALA A 398 -28.15 -29.81 -7.89
N LEU A 399 -28.67 -28.60 -8.08
CA LEU A 399 -29.97 -28.34 -8.70
C LEU A 399 -29.86 -28.12 -10.22
N LYS A 400 -28.65 -27.82 -10.69
CA LYS A 400 -28.26 -27.65 -12.10
C LYS A 400 -26.90 -28.30 -12.32
N ASP A 401 -26.53 -28.53 -13.57
CA ASP A 401 -25.19 -29.01 -13.91
C ASP A 401 -24.14 -28.04 -13.36
N THR A 402 -23.24 -28.55 -12.53
CA THR A 402 -22.32 -27.75 -11.71
C THR A 402 -20.89 -28.27 -11.89
N THR A 403 -19.94 -27.38 -12.15
CA THR A 403 -18.51 -27.73 -12.14
C THR A 403 -17.94 -27.46 -10.76
N LEU A 404 -17.21 -28.43 -10.20
CA LEU A 404 -16.50 -28.35 -8.93
C LEU A 404 -15.12 -27.71 -9.12
N GLU A 405 -14.50 -27.27 -8.03
CA GLU A 405 -13.18 -26.62 -8.04
C GLU A 405 -12.06 -27.52 -8.60
N ASP A 406 -12.20 -28.85 -8.47
CA ASP A 406 -11.27 -29.82 -9.04
C ASP A 406 -11.49 -30.09 -10.55
N GLY A 407 -12.39 -29.33 -11.18
CA GLY A 407 -12.76 -29.45 -12.59
C GLY A 407 -13.73 -30.59 -12.91
N SER A 408 -14.18 -31.36 -11.91
CA SER A 408 -15.19 -32.40 -12.12
C SER A 408 -16.60 -31.81 -12.22
N THR A 409 -17.49 -32.46 -12.97
CA THR A 409 -18.86 -31.98 -13.21
C THR A 409 -19.89 -32.86 -12.52
N LEU A 410 -20.84 -32.24 -11.83
CA LEU A 410 -22.03 -32.83 -11.25
C LEU A 410 -23.23 -32.52 -12.13
N SER A 411 -24.08 -33.52 -12.39
CA SER A 411 -25.35 -33.30 -13.08
C SER A 411 -26.42 -32.81 -12.10
N ALA A 412 -27.47 -32.16 -12.61
CA ALA A 412 -28.64 -31.85 -11.79
C ALA A 412 -29.20 -33.09 -11.07
N GLY A 413 -29.32 -33.03 -9.74
CA GLY A 413 -29.75 -34.11 -8.86
C GLY A 413 -28.61 -34.88 -8.20
N ASP A 414 -27.36 -34.70 -8.62
CA ASP A 414 -26.21 -35.35 -8.00
C ASP A 414 -25.92 -34.79 -6.60
N VAL A 415 -25.45 -35.66 -5.71
CA VAL A 415 -25.09 -35.30 -4.34
C VAL A 415 -23.57 -35.33 -4.18
N PHE A 416 -23.00 -34.19 -3.82
CA PHE A 416 -21.61 -34.06 -3.47
C PHE A 416 -21.41 -34.17 -1.96
N THR A 417 -20.51 -35.04 -1.52
CA THR A 417 -20.19 -35.20 -0.10
C THR A 417 -18.83 -34.58 0.20
N PHE A 418 -18.77 -33.74 1.23
CA PHE A 418 -17.53 -33.09 1.62
C PHE A 418 -16.57 -34.08 2.31
N ASP A 419 -15.31 -34.07 1.90
CA ASP A 419 -14.20 -34.79 2.55
C ASP A 419 -13.17 -33.77 3.05
N TYR A 420 -13.44 -33.16 4.20
CA TYR A 420 -12.60 -32.12 4.81
C TYR A 420 -11.18 -32.59 5.18
N LYS A 421 -10.87 -33.88 5.03
CA LYS A 421 -9.48 -34.39 5.15
C LYS A 421 -8.65 -34.18 3.90
N LYS A 422 -9.31 -33.91 2.77
CA LYS A 422 -8.68 -33.72 1.45
C LYS A 422 -9.05 -32.39 0.81
N GLN A 423 -10.12 -31.77 1.28
CA GLN A 423 -10.60 -30.46 0.84
C GLN A 423 -10.23 -29.41 1.88
N GLU A 424 -9.89 -28.23 1.39
CA GLU A 424 -9.68 -27.07 2.23
C GLU A 424 -11.00 -26.63 2.88
N ASP A 425 -10.89 -26.08 4.09
CA ASP A 425 -12.01 -25.47 4.80
C ASP A 425 -12.21 -24.00 4.38
N LEU A 426 -13.14 -23.28 5.02
CA LEU A 426 -13.40 -21.86 4.74
C LEU A 426 -12.17 -20.94 4.99
N ASN A 427 -11.11 -21.46 5.61
CA ASN A 427 -9.87 -20.74 5.93
C ASN A 427 -8.65 -21.31 5.16
N GLY A 428 -8.87 -22.13 4.13
CA GLY A 428 -7.78 -22.73 3.34
C GLY A 428 -7.04 -23.89 4.04
N GLN A 429 -7.58 -24.44 5.14
CA GLN A 429 -6.92 -25.48 5.92
C GLN A 429 -7.51 -26.86 5.64
N THR A 430 -6.67 -27.78 5.16
CA THR A 430 -7.06 -29.18 4.94
C THR A 430 -6.92 -30.00 6.23
N GLY A 431 -7.97 -30.73 6.61
CA GLY A 431 -7.95 -31.71 7.71
C GLY A 431 -8.14 -31.16 9.12
N VAL A 432 -8.48 -29.88 9.26
CA VAL A 432 -8.63 -29.21 10.56
C VAL A 432 -10.07 -29.21 11.07
N VAL A 433 -11.05 -29.32 10.18
CA VAL A 433 -12.48 -29.33 10.50
C VAL A 433 -13.17 -30.62 10.05
N SER A 434 -14.38 -30.82 10.54
CA SER A 434 -15.27 -31.92 10.17
C SER A 434 -16.72 -31.41 10.00
N ALA A 435 -17.54 -32.18 9.29
CA ALA A 435 -18.95 -31.86 9.13
C ALA A 435 -19.63 -31.71 10.50
N GLY A 436 -20.36 -30.60 10.70
CA GLY A 436 -21.02 -30.23 11.95
C GLY A 436 -20.16 -29.42 12.93
N ASP A 437 -18.89 -29.16 12.62
CA ASP A 437 -18.10 -28.16 13.34
C ASP A 437 -18.61 -26.75 13.06
N PRO A 438 -18.49 -25.80 14.01
CA PRO A 438 -18.86 -24.41 13.78
C PRO A 438 -18.13 -23.85 12.55
N ALA A 439 -18.90 -23.35 11.59
CA ALA A 439 -18.35 -22.70 10.42
C ALA A 439 -17.93 -21.28 10.82
N LYS A 440 -16.62 -21.04 10.84
CA LYS A 440 -16.06 -19.75 11.21
C LYS A 440 -15.01 -19.34 10.19
N ILE A 441 -15.10 -18.09 9.76
CA ILE A 441 -14.03 -17.44 9.00
C ILE A 441 -13.17 -16.70 10.02
N LYS A 442 -11.89 -17.07 10.08
CA LYS A 442 -10.88 -16.35 10.84
C LYS A 442 -10.31 -15.27 9.95
N ARG A 443 -10.42 -14.03 10.40
CA ARG A 443 -9.69 -12.91 9.82
C ARG A 443 -8.63 -12.50 10.83
N SER A 444 -7.40 -12.36 10.37
CA SER A 444 -6.37 -11.69 11.13
C SER A 444 -6.58 -10.21 10.92
N VAL A 445 -7.03 -9.51 11.97
CA VAL A 445 -7.09 -8.06 12.00
C VAL A 445 -5.81 -7.61 12.71
N PRO A 446 -5.04 -6.65 12.18
CA PRO A 446 -4.00 -6.04 12.99
C PRO A 446 -4.65 -5.47 14.26
N VAL A 447 -3.95 -5.49 15.38
CA VAL A 447 -4.38 -4.69 16.53
C VAL A 447 -4.28 -3.23 16.08
N THR A 448 -5.42 -2.63 15.71
CA THR A 448 -5.54 -1.20 15.43
C THR A 448 -5.02 -0.48 16.67
N ALA A 449 -4.19 0.54 16.47
CA ALA A 449 -3.55 1.27 17.55
C ALA A 449 -4.58 2.02 18.43
N MET A 450 -5.31 1.30 19.28
CA MET A 450 -5.75 1.83 20.55
C MET A 450 -4.60 1.59 21.54
N ASP A 451 -4.05 2.68 22.04
CA ASP A 451 -2.90 2.76 22.94
C ASP A 451 -1.57 2.23 22.37
N GLY A 452 -0.84 3.07 21.63
CA GLY A 452 0.61 3.30 21.76
C GLY A 452 1.58 2.10 21.92
N GLN A 453 1.22 0.88 21.54
CA GLN A 453 1.93 -0.34 21.91
C GLN A 453 2.48 -1.16 20.73
N ASN A 454 2.47 -0.67 19.50
CA ASN A 454 3.32 -1.23 18.45
C ASN A 454 4.78 -0.93 18.79
N ARG A 455 5.37 -1.75 19.67
CA ARG A 455 6.72 -1.58 20.20
C ARG A 455 7.73 -1.93 19.12
N PHE A 456 8.26 -0.91 18.45
CA PHE A 456 9.59 -1.02 17.85
C PHE A 456 10.57 -1.31 18.99
N SER A 457 11.10 -2.52 19.04
CA SER A 457 11.99 -2.95 20.12
C SER A 457 13.44 -2.95 19.66
N LEU A 458 14.33 -2.56 20.56
CA LEU A 458 15.78 -2.59 20.37
C LEU A 458 16.34 -3.77 21.18
N PRO A 459 17.30 -4.57 20.67
CA PRO A 459 17.98 -5.56 21.50
C PRO A 459 18.92 -4.85 22.51
N MET A 460 18.57 -4.94 23.80
CA MET A 460 19.20 -4.32 24.99
C MET A 460 20.70 -4.64 25.24
N ASP A 461 21.46 -3.62 25.67
CA ASP A 461 21.96 -3.35 27.06
C ASP A 461 22.92 -2.12 27.00
N ARG A 462 22.96 -1.08 27.86
CA ARG A 462 22.53 -0.81 29.24
C ARG A 462 22.54 0.73 29.47
N GLU A 463 21.67 1.22 30.36
CA GLU A 463 21.69 2.55 31.05
C GLU A 463 21.51 3.79 30.12
N THR A 464 20.61 4.77 30.28
CA THR A 464 20.00 5.41 31.46
C THR A 464 18.84 6.37 31.09
N THR A 465 18.10 6.75 32.14
CA THR A 465 17.20 7.91 32.38
C THR A 465 16.03 8.20 31.45
N THR A 466 14.84 7.98 32.02
CA THR A 466 13.48 8.34 31.60
C THR A 466 13.18 9.83 31.86
N ARG A 467 12.59 10.52 30.87
CA ARG A 467 11.68 11.66 31.07
C ARG A 467 10.42 11.39 30.25
N ILE A 468 9.26 11.57 30.89
CA ILE A 468 7.93 11.25 30.37
C ILE A 468 7.35 12.54 29.77
N PHE A 469 6.91 12.49 28.52
CA PHE A 469 5.97 13.45 27.93
C PHE A 469 4.77 12.69 27.37
N PRO A 470 3.55 13.25 27.46
CA PRO A 470 2.34 12.63 26.93
C PRO A 470 2.26 12.81 25.40
N SER A 471 1.71 11.80 24.71
CA SER A 471 1.46 11.68 23.25
C SER A 471 2.69 11.61 22.31
N GLY A 472 2.94 10.41 21.76
CA GLY A 472 4.08 10.04 20.90
C GLY A 472 5.39 9.96 21.70
N TRP A 473 6.18 8.89 21.71
CA TRP A 473 7.18 8.52 20.71
C TRP A 473 8.10 7.44 21.32
N MET A 474 8.74 6.57 20.51
CA MET A 474 9.76 5.59 20.96
C MET A 474 11.20 6.04 20.66
N ARG A 475 12.15 5.54 21.49
CA ARG A 475 13.59 5.85 21.48
C ARG A 475 14.33 5.25 20.27
N THR A 476 15.21 6.05 19.67
CA THR A 476 16.15 5.69 18.59
C THR A 476 17.47 5.16 19.15
N GLU A 477 18.02 4.07 18.58
CA GLU A 477 19.44 3.71 18.73
C GLU A 477 20.20 3.97 17.41
N ILE A 478 21.43 4.45 17.56
CA ILE A 478 22.33 4.87 16.49
C ILE A 478 23.23 3.69 16.09
N PHE A 479 23.21 3.27 14.82
CA PHE A 479 24.25 2.38 14.27
C PHE A 479 25.44 3.20 13.79
N ALA A 480 26.26 3.71 14.72
CA ALA A 480 27.54 4.34 14.37
C ALA A 480 28.69 3.39 14.72
N PRO A 481 29.62 3.11 13.78
CA PRO A 481 30.92 2.59 14.15
C PRO A 481 31.66 3.70 14.89
N SER A 482 31.52 3.76 16.22
CA SER A 482 32.39 4.62 17.02
C SER A 482 33.83 4.11 16.87
N LEU A 483 34.60 4.79 16.04
CA LEU A 483 36.06 4.65 16.00
C LEU A 483 36.65 5.34 17.24
N SER A 484 36.28 4.89 18.44
CA SER A 484 37.01 5.21 19.65
C SER A 484 38.18 4.22 19.79
N LYS A 485 39.37 4.75 20.02
CA LYS A 485 40.63 3.99 20.04
C LYS A 485 40.78 3.04 21.25
N GLU A 486 39.78 2.97 22.15
CA GLU A 486 39.92 2.29 23.43
C GLU A 486 39.09 1.01 23.62
N ASN A 487 38.14 0.67 22.73
CA ASN A 487 37.33 -0.56 22.88
C ASN A 487 37.66 -1.66 21.86
N ARG A 488 38.91 -2.15 21.87
CA ARG A 488 39.30 -3.35 21.11
C ARG A 488 38.94 -4.70 21.77
N ASN A 489 38.28 -4.72 22.93
CA ASN A 489 38.15 -5.94 23.74
C ASN A 489 36.71 -6.36 24.15
N SER A 490 35.67 -5.92 23.44
CA SER A 490 34.34 -6.53 23.58
C SER A 490 33.59 -6.53 22.26
N MET A 491 34.03 -7.37 21.34
CA MET A 491 33.27 -7.73 20.14
C MET A 491 32.21 -8.75 20.57
N THR A 492 31.10 -8.26 21.12
CA THR A 492 29.93 -9.11 21.38
C THR A 492 29.31 -9.44 20.03
N THR A 493 29.41 -10.70 19.63
CA THR A 493 28.92 -11.23 18.35
C THR A 493 27.45 -10.87 18.10
N MET A 494 27.20 -10.07 17.06
CA MET A 494 25.90 -9.95 16.39
C MET A 494 25.33 -11.34 16.12
N SER A 495 24.04 -11.56 16.42
CA SER A 495 23.40 -12.84 16.14
C SER A 495 23.46 -13.14 14.64
N SER A 496 23.70 -14.39 14.27
CA SER A 496 23.83 -14.83 12.87
C SER A 496 22.58 -14.55 12.02
N LYS A 497 21.43 -14.27 12.65
CA LYS A 497 20.17 -13.91 12.00
C LYS A 497 20.21 -12.48 11.42
N TRP A 498 20.77 -11.52 12.18
CA TRP A 498 20.95 -10.12 11.75
C TRP A 498 21.95 -9.98 10.61
N MET A 499 23.08 -10.68 10.71
CA MET A 499 24.11 -10.66 9.67
C MET A 499 23.57 -11.21 8.34
N LYS A 500 22.69 -12.22 8.37
CA LYS A 500 22.06 -12.79 7.17
C LYS A 500 20.97 -11.90 6.56
N ALA A 501 20.31 -11.06 7.34
CA ALA A 501 19.32 -10.09 6.86
C ALA A 501 20.02 -8.90 6.19
N ILE A 502 21.02 -8.32 6.87
CA ILE A 502 21.85 -7.22 6.34
C ILE A 502 22.62 -7.67 5.09
N CYS A 503 23.23 -8.86 5.08
CA CYS A 503 23.89 -9.39 3.88
C CYS A 503 22.92 -9.70 2.73
N ARG A 504 21.62 -9.88 3.00
CA ARG A 504 20.59 -10.02 1.96
C ARG A 504 20.18 -8.65 1.40
N CYS A 505 20.02 -7.64 2.25
CA CYS A 505 19.80 -6.25 1.83
C CYS A 505 20.99 -5.72 1.00
N MET A 506 22.22 -5.90 1.47
CA MET A 506 23.43 -5.43 0.76
C MET A 506 23.70 -6.18 -0.56
N ARG A 507 23.23 -7.43 -0.72
CA ARG A 507 23.37 -8.20 -1.98
C ARG A 507 22.36 -7.84 -3.06
N ARG A 508 21.35 -7.02 -2.75
CA ARG A 508 20.42 -6.45 -3.74
C ARG A 508 20.77 -5.01 -4.10
N LEU A 509 21.64 -4.35 -3.31
CA LEU A 509 22.16 -2.99 -3.54
C LEU A 509 23.49 -2.97 -4.33
N LEU A 510 24.07 -4.14 -4.62
CA LEU A 510 25.26 -4.36 -5.46
C LEU A 510 24.91 -5.41 -6.51
#